data_AF-A0A2V7N8F8-F1
#
_entry.id   AF-A0A2V7N8F8-F1
#
_cell.length_a   1.000
_cell.length_b   1.000
_cell.length_c   1.000
_cell.angle_alpha   90.00
_cell.angle_beta   90.00
_cell.angle_gamma   90.00
#
_symmetry.space_group_name_H-M   'P 1'
#
loop_
_entity.id
_entity.type
_entity.pdbx_description
1 polymer ?
#
loop_
_entity_poly.entity_id
_entity_poly.type
_entity_poly.pdbx_seq_one_letter_code
_entity_poly.pdbx_strand_id
1 'polypeptide(L)'
;MKRVALYYPWIYVCGGAERVVLEIVRRSGHHYSVFTNRIDYEQTYPEFRAVRNLIVLDRVPLERSFGRVLRAAATIARQKLDLSEFDALLVASEGLGDFITFRNRARPILCF
;
A
#
# COMPACT_ATOMS: atom_id res chain seq x y z
N MET A 1 -8.48 -3.23 -20.14
CA MET A 1 -8.24 -2.43 -18.90
C MET A 1 -8.30 -3.37 -17.72
N LYS A 2 -7.37 -3.28 -16.76
CA LYS A 2 -7.23 -4.22 -15.63
C LYS A 2 -7.46 -3.52 -14.29
N ARG A 3 -7.92 -4.26 -13.27
CA ARG A 3 -8.09 -3.78 -11.89
C ARG A 3 -6.88 -4.23 -11.06
N VAL A 4 -6.08 -3.29 -10.58
CA VAL A 4 -4.84 -3.57 -9.86
C VAL A 4 -4.95 -3.07 -8.43
N ALA A 5 -4.68 -3.94 -7.47
CA ALA A 5 -4.50 -3.55 -6.08
C ALA A 5 -3.07 -3.04 -5.93
N LEU A 6 -2.87 -1.82 -5.45
CA LEU A 6 -1.56 -1.29 -5.10
C LEU A 6 -1.48 -1.17 -3.59
N TYR A 7 -0.61 -1.92 -2.95
CA TYR A 7 -0.36 -1.80 -1.51
C TYR A 7 0.90 -0.98 -1.25
N TYR A 8 0.76 0.09 -0.46
CA TYR A 8 1.87 0.87 0.06
C TYR A 8 1.58 1.21 1.53
N PRO A 9 2.38 0.70 2.47
CA PRO A 9 1.99 0.62 3.88
C PRO A 9 1.75 1.98 4.52
N TRP A 10 2.51 3.01 4.14
CA TRP A 10 2.51 4.29 4.85
C TRP A 10 2.64 5.50 3.91
N ILE A 11 1.59 6.29 3.78
CA ILE A 11 1.57 7.55 3.03
C ILE A 11 1.59 8.70 4.04
N TYR A 12 2.76 9.16 4.46
CA TYR A 12 2.87 10.13 5.56
C TYR A 12 4.02 11.13 5.44
N VAL A 13 4.77 11.09 4.33
CA VAL A 13 5.84 12.05 4.03
C VAL A 13 5.76 12.45 2.55
N CYS A 14 6.73 13.25 2.09
CA CYS A 14 6.93 13.54 0.68
C CYS A 14 8.18 12.80 0.18
N GLY A 15 8.07 11.47 0.07
CA GLY A 15 9.14 10.56 -0.33
C GLY A 15 9.08 10.11 -1.79
N GLY A 16 10.15 9.46 -2.24
CA GLY A 16 10.25 8.92 -3.60
C GLY A 16 9.20 7.85 -3.90
N ALA A 17 9.00 6.89 -2.99
CA ALA A 17 8.00 5.84 -3.13
C ALA A 17 6.57 6.39 -3.25
N GLU A 18 6.22 7.39 -2.42
CA GLU A 18 4.91 8.06 -2.48
C GLU A 18 4.69 8.77 -3.81
N ARG A 19 5.74 9.43 -4.34
CA ARG A 19 5.68 10.05 -5.66
C ARG A 19 5.48 8.99 -6.74
N VAL A 20 6.19 7.86 -6.68
CA VAL A 20 6.03 6.77 -7.65
C VAL A 20 4.62 6.18 -7.61
N VAL A 21 4.08 5.93 -6.42
CA VAL A 21 2.69 5.46 -6.26
C VAL A 21 1.70 6.43 -6.91
N LEU A 22 1.85 7.74 -6.67
CA LEU A 22 1.00 8.74 -7.31
C LEU A 22 1.11 8.73 -8.83
N GLU A 23 2.32 8.67 -9.38
CA GLU A 23 2.51 8.70 -10.83
C GLU A 23 1.95 7.42 -11.48
N ILE A 24 2.09 6.25 -10.85
CA ILE A 24 1.45 5.00 -11.31
C ILE A 24 -0.07 5.18 -11.38
N VAL A 25 -0.67 5.64 -10.29
CA VAL A 25 -2.13 5.80 -10.20
C VAL A 25 -2.66 6.84 -11.19
N ARG A 26 -1.90 7.93 -11.43
CA ARG A 26 -2.32 9.04 -12.29
C ARG A 26 -2.12 8.78 -13.78
N ARG A 27 -1.04 8.09 -14.16
CA ARG A 27 -0.64 7.96 -15.56
C ARG A 27 -1.03 6.64 -16.20
N SER A 28 -1.37 5.63 -15.41
CA SER A 28 -1.67 4.31 -15.97
C SER A 28 -3.05 4.24 -16.63
N GLY A 29 -3.15 3.50 -17.74
CA GLY A 29 -4.41 3.11 -18.38
C GLY A 29 -5.11 1.95 -17.67
N HIS A 30 -4.79 1.67 -16.41
CA HIS A 30 -5.43 0.63 -15.59
C HIS A 30 -6.09 1.27 -14.37
N HIS A 31 -7.02 0.54 -13.76
CA HIS A 31 -7.71 1.01 -12.57
C HIS A 31 -6.96 0.56 -11.32
N TYR A 32 -6.47 1.51 -10.54
CA TYR A 32 -5.77 1.24 -9.29
C TYR A 32 -6.68 1.46 -8.09
N SER A 33 -6.55 0.57 -7.11
CA SER A 33 -7.04 0.79 -5.75
C SER A 33 -5.84 0.77 -4.83
N VAL A 34 -5.58 1.89 -4.16
CA VAL A 34 -4.42 2.05 -3.28
C VAL A 34 -4.81 1.63 -1.87
N PHE A 35 -4.15 0.61 -1.35
CA PHE A 35 -4.30 0.14 0.01
C PHE A 35 -3.16 0.66 0.87
N THR A 36 -3.49 1.26 2.01
CA THR A 36 -2.49 1.77 2.94
C THR A 36 -2.92 1.55 4.38
N ASN A 37 -1.98 1.37 5.31
CA ASN A 37 -2.29 1.27 6.74
C ASN A 37 -2.32 2.64 7.43
N ARG A 38 -1.77 3.68 6.78
CA ARG A 38 -1.75 5.03 7.32
C ARG A 38 -1.65 6.05 6.20
N ILE A 39 -2.48 7.09 6.29
CA ILE A 39 -2.34 8.29 5.49
C ILE A 39 -2.26 9.54 6.39
N ASP A 40 -1.34 10.45 6.08
CA ASP A 40 -1.21 11.77 6.69
C ASP A 40 -1.18 12.83 5.58
N TYR A 41 -2.36 13.41 5.30
CA TYR A 41 -2.55 14.35 4.21
C TYR A 41 -1.94 15.74 4.44
N GLU A 42 -1.46 16.03 5.66
CA GLU A 42 -0.80 17.30 5.96
C GLU A 42 0.71 17.23 5.66
N GLN A 43 1.29 16.03 5.71
CA GLN A 43 2.72 15.81 5.51
C GLN A 43 3.07 15.21 4.14
N THR A 44 2.09 14.63 3.44
CA THR A 44 2.28 14.00 2.12
C THR A 44 1.86 14.90 0.95
N TYR A 45 2.02 14.38 -0.27
CA TYR A 45 1.61 15.05 -1.49
C TYR A 45 0.09 15.29 -1.54
N PRO A 46 -0.38 16.54 -1.77
CA PRO A 46 -1.80 16.86 -1.80
C PRO A 46 -2.57 16.10 -2.89
N GLU A 47 -1.88 15.65 -3.94
CA GLU A 47 -2.45 14.84 -5.02
C GLU A 47 -3.06 13.51 -4.52
N PHE A 48 -2.66 13.00 -3.35
CA PHE A 48 -3.30 11.82 -2.76
C PHE A 48 -4.78 12.05 -2.41
N ARG A 49 -5.19 13.31 -2.17
CA ARG A 49 -6.61 13.66 -1.94
C ARG A 49 -7.47 13.46 -3.18
N ALA A 50 -6.86 13.47 -4.37
CA ALA A 50 -7.55 13.25 -5.64
C ALA A 50 -7.58 11.76 -6.05
N VAL A 51 -6.94 10.87 -5.29
CA VAL A 51 -6.95 9.43 -5.56
C VAL A 51 -8.33 8.88 -5.21
N ARG A 52 -9.11 8.53 -6.24
CA ARG A 52 -10.51 8.12 -6.09
C ARG A 52 -10.71 6.85 -5.26
N ASN A 53 -9.76 5.91 -5.34
CA ASN A 53 -9.89 4.62 -4.68
C ASN A 53 -8.70 4.38 -3.75
N LEU A 54 -8.65 5.16 -2.67
CA LEU A 54 -7.67 5.00 -1.59
C LEU A 54 -8.36 4.39 -0.37
N ILE A 55 -7.89 3.21 0.02
CA ILE A 55 -8.46 2.36 1.05
C ILE A 55 -7.50 2.34 2.22
N VAL A 56 -7.93 2.95 3.33
CA VAL A 56 -7.18 2.90 4.59
C VAL A 56 -7.58 1.64 5.34
N LEU A 57 -6.61 0.75 5.50
CA LEU A 57 -6.72 -0.48 6.27
C LEU A 57 -6.55 -0.21 7.76
N ASP A 58 -6.69 -1.26 8.58
CA ASP A 58 -6.44 -1.19 10.02
C ASP A 58 -5.09 -0.53 10.34
N ARG A 59 -5.16 0.43 11.26
CA ARG A 59 -4.05 1.31 11.60
C ARG A 59 -2.94 0.51 12.26
N VAL A 60 -1.75 0.54 11.66
CA VAL A 60 -0.55 -0.06 12.24
C VAL A 60 0.25 1.04 12.95
N PRO A 61 0.52 0.93 14.26
CA PRO A 61 1.28 1.95 14.99
C PRO A 61 2.72 2.04 14.48
N LEU A 62 3.11 3.24 14.07
CA LEU A 62 4.45 3.55 13.56
C LEU A 62 5.25 4.25 14.67
N GLU A 63 5.77 3.46 15.61
CA GLU A 63 6.75 3.93 16.58
C GLU A 63 8.11 3.29 16.27
N ARG A 64 9.18 4.07 16.32
CA ARG A 64 10.57 3.67 16.01
C ARG A 64 11.18 2.72 17.05
N SER A 65 10.39 1.93 17.77
CA SER A 65 10.87 0.89 18.67
C SER A 65 10.90 -0.46 17.94
N PHE A 66 12.05 -1.11 17.93
CA PHE A 66 12.31 -2.37 17.20
C PHE A 66 11.23 -3.44 17.47
N GLY A 67 10.72 -3.53 18.71
CA GLY A 67 9.63 -4.44 19.08
C GLY A 67 8.26 -4.13 18.45
N ARG A 68 7.91 -2.86 18.24
CA ARG A 68 6.64 -2.49 17.57
C ARG A 68 6.77 -2.55 16.04
N VAL A 69 7.97 -2.39 15.50
CA VAL A 69 8.28 -2.66 14.08
C VAL A 69 8.06 -4.15 13.75
N LEU A 70 8.52 -5.07 14.61
CA LEU A 70 8.21 -6.50 14.48
C LEU A 70 6.71 -6.78 14.60
N ARG A 71 6.00 -6.06 15.49
CA ARG A 71 4.54 -6.16 15.59
C ARG A 71 3.84 -5.67 14.32
N ALA A 72 4.30 -4.56 13.74
CA ALA A 72 3.81 -4.03 12.48
C ALA A 72 4.02 -5.04 11.35
N ALA A 73 5.21 -5.64 11.25
CA ALA A 73 5.51 -6.71 10.31
C ALA A 73 4.57 -7.91 10.49
N ALA A 74 4.34 -8.36 11.73
CA ALA A 74 3.43 -9.46 12.02
C ALA A 74 1.96 -9.14 11.69
N THR A 75 1.52 -7.90 11.90
CA THR A 75 0.18 -7.45 11.52
C THR A 75 0.03 -7.46 10.00
N ILE A 76 0.98 -6.87 9.26
CA ILE A 76 1.00 -6.85 7.80
C ILE A 76 1.04 -8.29 7.25
N ALA A 77 1.87 -9.17 7.83
CA ALA A 77 1.95 -10.57 7.45
C ALA A 77 0.63 -11.33 7.61
N ARG A 78 -0.18 -10.95 8.60
CA ARG A 78 -1.47 -11.59 8.88
C ARG A 78 -2.64 -10.93 8.16
N GLN A 79 -2.41 -9.80 7.52
CA GLN A 79 -3.44 -9.00 6.89
C GLN A 79 -3.87 -9.64 5.56
N LYS A 80 -5.18 -9.83 5.43
CA LYS A 80 -5.78 -10.35 4.20
C LYS A 80 -6.46 -9.19 3.48
N LEU A 81 -6.04 -8.96 2.25
CA LEU A 81 -6.69 -8.02 1.35
C LEU A 81 -7.80 -8.78 0.61
N ASP A 82 -8.94 -8.12 0.42
CA ASP A 82 -9.95 -8.65 -0.49
C ASP A 82 -9.49 -8.41 -1.93
N LEU A 83 -8.87 -9.44 -2.51
CA LEU A 83 -8.33 -9.44 -3.87
C LEU A 83 -9.27 -10.11 -4.89
N SER A 84 -10.51 -10.41 -4.50
CA SER A 84 -11.47 -11.15 -5.32
C SER A 84 -11.75 -10.43 -6.66
N GLU A 85 -11.83 -9.10 -6.63
CA GLU A 85 -12.13 -8.28 -7.80
C GLU A 85 -10.90 -7.80 -8.60
N PHE A 86 -9.69 -8.15 -8.14
CA PHE A 86 -8.44 -7.62 -8.70
C PHE A 86 -7.75 -8.65 -9.59
N ASP A 87 -7.14 -8.17 -10.68
CA ASP A 87 -6.35 -9.00 -11.59
C ASP A 87 -4.93 -9.26 -11.06
N ALA A 88 -4.36 -8.32 -10.30
CA ALA A 88 -3.01 -8.38 -9.76
C ALA A 88 -2.85 -7.54 -8.49
N LEU A 89 -1.83 -7.88 -7.68
CA LEU A 89 -1.37 -7.11 -6.53
C LEU A 89 0.03 -6.54 -6.82
N LEU A 90 0.13 -5.22 -6.72
CA LEU A 90 1.38 -4.47 -6.84
C LEU A 90 1.75 -3.98 -5.43
N VAL A 91 2.96 -4.30 -4.96
CA VAL A 91 3.43 -3.93 -3.63
C VAL A 91 4.59 -2.96 -3.79
N ALA A 92 4.38 -1.71 -3.38
CA ALA A 92 5.47 -0.74 -3.25
C ALA A 92 6.15 -1.00 -1.90
N SER A 93 7.34 -1.59 -1.94
CA SER A 93 8.01 -2.13 -0.76
C SER A 93 9.05 -1.15 -0.21
N GLU A 94 8.98 -0.92 1.10
CA GLU A 94 10.08 -0.35 1.90
C GLU A 94 10.44 -1.39 2.97
N GLY A 95 10.77 -2.62 2.53
CA GLY A 95 11.10 -3.77 3.38
C GLY A 95 9.90 -4.49 4.00
N LEU A 96 9.21 -3.88 4.98
CA LEU A 96 8.13 -4.56 5.72
C LEU A 96 6.83 -4.74 4.92
N GLY A 97 6.65 -3.96 3.85
CA GLY A 97 5.48 -4.04 2.99
C GLY A 97 5.33 -5.41 2.32
N ASP A 98 6.44 -6.10 2.05
CA ASP A 98 6.46 -7.40 1.38
C ASP A 98 5.81 -8.51 2.20
N PHE A 99 5.68 -8.32 3.52
CA PHE A 99 4.99 -9.29 4.37
C PHE A 99 3.52 -9.46 3.97
N ILE A 100 2.90 -8.48 3.30
CA ILE A 100 1.51 -8.60 2.83
C ILE A 100 1.34 -9.80 1.89
N THR A 101 2.41 -10.19 1.19
CA THR A 101 2.38 -11.28 0.20
C THR A 101 2.16 -12.66 0.83
N PHE A 102 2.45 -12.84 2.13
CA PHE A 102 2.32 -14.15 2.81
C PHE A 102 0.88 -14.67 2.84
N ARG A 103 -0.11 -13.79 3.01
CA ARG A 103 -1.54 -14.17 3.03
C ARG A 103 -2.33 -13.81 1.78
N ASN A 104 -1.68 -13.24 0.76
CA ASN A 104 -2.33 -12.67 -0.42
C ASN A 104 -1.84 -13.27 -1.76
N ARG A 105 -1.56 -14.58 -1.81
CA ARG A 105 -1.01 -15.30 -2.99
C ARG A 105 -2.03 -15.69 -4.06
N ALA A 106 -3.29 -15.29 -3.92
CA ALA A 106 -4.36 -15.71 -4.83
C ALA A 106 -4.29 -15.03 -6.22
N ARG A 107 -3.50 -13.97 -6.36
CA ARG A 107 -3.31 -13.20 -7.58
C ARG A 107 -1.81 -13.05 -7.89
N PRO A 108 -1.43 -12.81 -9.15
CA PRO A 108 -0.05 -12.41 -9.49
C PRO A 108 0.39 -11.22 -8.63
N ILE A 109 1.57 -11.33 -8.03
CA ILE A 109 2.16 -10.30 -7.16
C ILE A 109 3.42 -9.75 -7.81
N LEU A 110 3.57 -8.44 -7.83
CA LEU A 110 4.82 -7.76 -8.19
C LEU A 110 5.25 -6.86 -7.02
N CYS A 111 6.49 -7.01 -6.56
CA CYS A 111 7.11 -6.14 -5.57
C CYS A 111 8.15 -5.25 -6.26
N PHE A 112 8.21 -3.98 -5.88
CA PHE A 112 9.18 -3.01 -6.40
C PHE A 112 9.49 -1.92 -5.37
#